data_AF-A0A933GVF7-F1
#
_entry.id   AF-A0A933GVF7-F1
#
_cell.length_a   1.000
_cell.length_b   1.000
_cell.length_c   1.000
_cell.angle_alpha   90.00
_cell.angle_beta   90.00
_cell.angle_gamma   90.00
#
_symmetry.space_group_name_H-M   'P 1'
#
loop_
_entity.id
_entity.type
_entity.pdbx_description
1 polymer ?
#
loop_
_entity_poly.entity_id
_entity_poly.type
_entity_poly.pdbx_seq_one_letter_code
_entity_poly.pdbx_strand_id
1 'polypeptide(L)'
;MKPATILALLVLLAGTAAADAVALRDGRVLQGKVLEATEDGIRLAFEDGTEVTLPVESIEPNSYYSYRRNSVDPKDAAGRLALAEYCLEEGLLGQVEGELALAEAADPGAGPRAQELAGRLREARAAAILGRARQARARGDLEEALRLVKELLVDHDTTRAAAEADAELDEIVSALEEERRKEAERRLTQGQGGQPGAGQAGPGGGQPAPLDDATRRKADRILAYADQRLAEAREAYRAGLDADGRGVVSEGDRAYERAVAAFLRALEALGFLSTLTDDKTYANAVEERVPAARKGLFDAFLGLAYLHSAERNWKEASKRVDQALAIDPTDRHALKLRQRISEEYIHRSAYQGAFGERPPGPNK
;
A
#
# COMPACT_ATOMS: atom_id res chain seq x y z
N MET A 1 -33.07 -74.86 23.04
CA MET A 1 -32.39 -73.74 22.34
C MET A 1 -32.75 -72.46 23.08
N LYS A 2 -31.77 -71.74 23.64
CA LYS A 2 -31.99 -70.55 24.48
C LYS A 2 -31.94 -69.27 23.63
N PRO A 3 -32.87 -68.32 23.77
CA PRO A 3 -32.75 -67.01 23.13
C PRO A 3 -31.83 -66.10 23.95
N ALA A 4 -30.91 -65.41 23.25
CA ALA A 4 -29.98 -64.45 23.83
C ALA A 4 -30.66 -63.06 23.93
N THR A 5 -30.67 -62.49 25.13
CA THR A 5 -31.14 -61.14 25.42
C THR A 5 -30.00 -60.15 25.19
N ILE A 6 -30.12 -59.29 24.18
CA ILE A 6 -29.19 -58.18 23.93
C ILE A 6 -29.70 -56.96 24.72
N LEU A 7 -28.96 -56.58 25.75
CA LEU A 7 -29.21 -55.39 26.56
C LEU A 7 -28.53 -54.19 25.87
N ALA A 8 -29.31 -53.32 25.24
CA ALA A 8 -28.81 -52.06 24.67
C ALA A 8 -28.70 -51.01 25.78
N LEU A 9 -27.47 -50.69 26.19
CA LEU A 9 -27.14 -49.63 27.13
C LEU A 9 -27.17 -48.28 26.39
N LEU A 10 -28.26 -47.52 26.55
CA LEU A 10 -28.42 -46.18 25.99
C LEU A 10 -27.78 -45.16 26.96
N VAL A 11 -26.55 -44.73 26.66
CA VAL A 11 -25.88 -43.66 27.41
C VAL A 11 -26.45 -42.32 26.95
N LEU A 12 -27.32 -41.71 27.76
CA LEU A 12 -27.73 -40.31 27.62
C LEU A 12 -26.54 -39.41 27.96
N LEU A 13 -25.79 -39.01 26.94
CA LEU A 13 -24.90 -37.86 27.02
C LEU A 13 -25.78 -36.62 27.22
N ALA A 14 -26.03 -36.25 28.48
CA ALA A 14 -26.51 -34.93 28.82
C ALA A 14 -25.38 -33.94 28.50
N GLY A 15 -25.33 -33.49 27.25
CA GLY A 15 -24.42 -32.44 26.83
C GLY A 15 -24.76 -31.19 27.61
N THR A 16 -23.86 -30.79 28.52
CA THR A 16 -23.86 -29.46 29.09
C THR A 16 -23.64 -28.49 27.95
N ALA A 17 -24.72 -27.94 27.39
CA ALA A 17 -24.62 -26.83 26.46
C ALA A 17 -23.87 -25.71 27.18
N ALA A 18 -22.70 -25.34 26.67
CA ALA A 18 -21.92 -24.27 27.25
C ALA A 18 -22.79 -23.00 27.26
N ALA A 19 -22.88 -22.33 28.41
CA ALA A 19 -23.55 -21.05 28.51
C ALA A 19 -22.89 -20.05 27.56
N ASP A 20 -23.68 -19.22 26.88
CA ASP A 20 -23.18 -18.12 26.07
C ASP A 20 -22.62 -17.02 27.00
N ALA A 21 -21.70 -16.21 26.49
CA ALA A 21 -21.05 -15.14 27.22
C ALA A 21 -21.21 -13.81 26.48
N VAL A 22 -22.01 -12.90 27.04
CA VAL A 22 -22.21 -11.55 26.48
C VAL A 22 -21.35 -10.56 27.24
N ALA A 23 -20.40 -9.93 26.54
CA ALA A 23 -19.56 -8.87 27.10
C ALA A 23 -20.30 -7.52 27.04
N LEU A 24 -20.23 -6.76 28.12
CA LEU A 24 -20.81 -5.43 28.26
C LEU A 24 -19.75 -4.34 28.06
N ARG A 25 -20.17 -3.13 27.71
CA ARG A 25 -19.25 -1.99 27.53
C ARG A 25 -18.51 -1.59 28.81
N ASP A 26 -19.07 -1.91 29.97
CA ASP A 26 -18.42 -1.67 31.27
C ASP A 26 -17.36 -2.73 31.64
N GLY A 27 -17.08 -3.68 30.75
CA GLY A 27 -16.11 -4.74 30.93
C GLY A 27 -16.62 -5.96 31.68
N ARG A 28 -17.87 -5.96 32.19
CA ARG A 28 -18.49 -7.16 32.76
C ARG A 28 -18.85 -8.15 31.65
N VAL A 29 -18.91 -9.43 32.02
CA VAL A 29 -19.37 -10.51 31.15
C VAL A 29 -20.53 -11.23 31.84
N LEU A 30 -21.67 -11.31 31.15
CA LEU A 30 -22.84 -12.04 31.62
C LEU A 30 -22.86 -13.43 30.98
N GLN A 31 -23.03 -14.46 31.81
CA GLN A 31 -23.17 -15.84 31.34
C GLN A 31 -24.63 -16.27 31.40
N GLY A 32 -25.14 -16.78 30.28
CA GLY A 32 -26.50 -17.28 30.16
C GLY A 32 -26.76 -17.76 28.74
N LYS A 33 -27.95 -18.29 28.47
CA LYS A 33 -28.33 -18.72 27.12
C LYS A 33 -28.89 -17.53 26.35
N VAL A 34 -28.30 -17.19 25.20
CA VAL A 34 -28.87 -16.19 24.31
C VAL A 34 -30.12 -16.77 23.64
N LEU A 35 -31.27 -16.17 23.92
CA LEU A 35 -32.54 -16.58 23.34
C LEU A 35 -32.75 -15.93 21.98
N GLU A 36 -32.40 -14.65 21.85
CA GLU A 36 -32.66 -13.84 20.67
C GLU A 36 -31.71 -12.62 20.63
N ALA A 37 -31.33 -12.21 19.42
CA ALA A 37 -30.62 -10.96 19.17
C ALA A 37 -31.38 -10.18 18.10
N THR A 38 -31.95 -9.04 18.48
CA THR A 38 -32.70 -8.13 17.61
C THR A 38 -31.94 -6.83 17.40
N GLU A 39 -32.50 -5.89 16.66
CA GLU A 39 -31.94 -4.53 16.51
C GLU A 39 -31.94 -3.74 17.83
N ASP A 40 -32.81 -4.11 18.79
CA ASP A 40 -32.94 -3.41 20.06
C ASP A 40 -32.03 -3.98 21.17
N GLY A 41 -31.49 -5.20 20.98
CA GLY A 41 -30.65 -5.82 22.00
C GLY A 41 -30.55 -7.34 21.96
N ILE A 42 -30.08 -7.91 23.06
CA ILE A 42 -29.96 -9.35 23.25
C ILE A 42 -30.80 -9.79 24.45
N ARG A 43 -31.67 -10.79 24.25
CA ARG A 43 -32.41 -11.43 25.33
C ARG A 43 -31.65 -12.65 25.84
N LEU A 44 -31.28 -12.62 27.12
CA LEU A 44 -30.55 -13.68 27.83
C LEU A 44 -31.47 -14.41 28.81
N ALA A 45 -31.32 -15.73 28.91
CA ALA A 45 -31.87 -16.54 30.00
C ALA A 45 -30.76 -17.06 30.91
N PHE A 46 -30.86 -16.82 32.21
CA PHE A 46 -29.94 -17.31 33.22
C PHE A 46 -30.32 -18.72 33.70
N GLU A 47 -29.41 -19.39 34.41
CA GLU A 47 -29.64 -20.75 34.93
C GLU A 47 -30.80 -20.83 35.94
N ASP A 48 -31.09 -19.74 36.65
CA ASP A 48 -32.22 -19.64 37.57
C ASP A 48 -33.57 -19.42 36.87
N GLY A 49 -33.58 -19.36 35.53
CA GLY A 49 -34.76 -19.14 34.70
C GLY A 49 -35.12 -17.66 34.51
N THR A 50 -34.35 -16.73 35.08
CA THR A 50 -34.57 -15.30 34.87
C THR A 50 -34.22 -14.91 33.43
N GLU A 51 -35.10 -14.16 32.77
CA GLU A 51 -34.84 -13.57 31.46
C GLU A 51 -34.57 -12.07 31.58
N VAL A 52 -33.55 -11.58 30.87
CA VAL A 52 -33.19 -10.16 30.82
C VAL A 52 -32.92 -9.75 29.38
N THR A 53 -33.47 -8.61 28.96
CA THR A 53 -33.12 -7.98 27.68
C THR A 53 -32.06 -6.91 27.93
N LEU A 54 -30.90 -7.10 27.32
CA LEU A 54 -29.78 -6.17 27.36
C LEU A 54 -29.88 -5.23 26.15
N PRO A 55 -30.00 -3.90 26.35
CA PRO A 55 -30.05 -2.95 25.24
C PRO A 55 -28.70 -2.87 24.51
N VAL A 56 -28.70 -2.62 23.20
CA VAL A 56 -27.49 -2.59 22.35
C VAL A 56 -26.40 -1.69 22.92
N GLU A 57 -26.76 -0.53 23.47
CA GLU A 57 -25.82 0.47 23.98
C GLU A 57 -25.04 -0.04 25.20
N SER A 58 -25.58 -1.03 25.92
CA SER A 58 -24.92 -1.66 27.07
C SER A 58 -23.95 -2.77 26.70
N ILE A 59 -24.06 -3.32 25.48
CA ILE A 59 -23.31 -4.49 25.02
C ILE A 59 -22.03 -4.03 24.31
N GLU A 60 -20.94 -4.77 24.52
CA GLU A 60 -19.70 -4.53 23.77
C GLU A 60 -19.93 -4.83 22.27
N PRO A 61 -19.50 -3.94 21.34
CA PRO A 61 -19.88 -4.05 19.93
C PRO A 61 -19.55 -5.37 19.25
N ASN A 62 -18.37 -5.95 19.50
CA ASN A 62 -18.02 -7.26 18.91
C ASN A 62 -18.91 -8.37 19.44
N SER A 63 -19.23 -8.34 20.74
CA SER A 63 -20.15 -9.29 21.36
C SER A 63 -21.53 -9.20 20.71
N TYR A 64 -22.11 -7.99 20.60
CA TYR A 64 -23.41 -7.80 19.93
C TYR A 64 -23.38 -8.26 18.47
N TYR A 65 -22.37 -7.85 17.70
CA TYR A 65 -22.18 -8.29 16.32
C TYR A 65 -22.19 -9.81 16.18
N SER A 66 -21.46 -10.54 17.04
CA SER A 66 -21.34 -12.00 16.95
C SER A 66 -22.69 -12.71 17.08
N TYR A 67 -23.56 -12.27 17.99
CA TYR A 67 -24.89 -12.83 18.18
C TYR A 67 -25.87 -12.37 17.10
N ARG A 68 -25.85 -11.07 16.77
CA ARG A 68 -26.74 -10.52 15.74
C ARG A 68 -26.46 -11.15 14.37
N ARG A 69 -25.20 -11.34 14.00
CA ARG A 69 -24.81 -11.99 12.74
C ARG A 69 -25.43 -13.38 12.54
N ASN A 70 -25.55 -14.15 13.61
CA ASN A 70 -26.14 -15.49 13.60
C ASN A 70 -27.67 -15.48 13.56
N SER A 71 -28.29 -14.39 14.02
CA SER A 71 -29.74 -14.18 13.99
C SER A 71 -30.27 -13.67 12.64
N VAL A 72 -29.43 -13.02 11.84
CA VAL A 72 -29.79 -12.52 10.50
C VAL A 72 -29.81 -13.68 9.51
N ASP A 73 -30.92 -13.86 8.79
CA ASP A 73 -31.02 -14.86 7.71
C ASP A 73 -29.90 -14.59 6.67
N PRO A 74 -29.08 -15.59 6.29
CA PRO A 74 -28.07 -15.43 5.25
C PRO A 74 -28.61 -14.90 3.90
N LYS A 75 -29.91 -15.01 3.63
CA LYS A 75 -30.58 -14.49 2.42
C LYS A 75 -31.26 -13.14 2.62
N ASP A 76 -31.24 -12.59 3.82
CA ASP A 76 -31.81 -11.27 4.11
C ASP A 76 -30.75 -10.19 3.85
N ALA A 77 -30.69 -9.70 2.60
CA ALA A 77 -29.77 -8.65 2.21
C ALA A 77 -29.97 -7.36 3.02
N ALA A 78 -31.22 -7.00 3.36
CA ALA A 78 -31.50 -5.80 4.14
C ALA A 78 -30.95 -5.91 5.56
N GLY A 79 -31.17 -7.05 6.23
CA GLY A 79 -30.60 -7.33 7.54
C GLY A 79 -29.07 -7.32 7.55
N ARG A 80 -28.44 -7.81 6.47
CA ARG A 80 -26.97 -7.76 6.29
C ARG A 80 -26.45 -6.33 6.15
N LEU A 81 -27.13 -5.49 5.36
CA LEU A 81 -26.76 -4.07 5.22
C LEU A 81 -26.94 -3.29 6.53
N ALA A 82 -28.02 -3.55 7.27
CA ALA A 82 -28.24 -2.95 8.59
C ALA A 82 -27.11 -3.33 9.58
N LEU A 83 -26.69 -4.60 9.56
CA LEU A 83 -25.56 -5.06 10.37
C LEU A 83 -24.22 -4.44 9.92
N ALA A 84 -24.02 -4.27 8.61
CA ALA A 84 -22.85 -3.57 8.07
C ALA A 84 -22.79 -2.10 8.51
N GLU A 85 -23.93 -1.41 8.50
CA GLU A 85 -24.05 -0.03 8.99
C GLU A 85 -23.75 0.07 10.48
N TYR A 86 -24.33 -0.81 11.30
CA TYR A 86 -23.99 -0.91 12.72
C TYR A 86 -22.48 -1.11 12.94
N CYS A 87 -21.87 -2.04 12.20
CA CYS A 87 -20.42 -2.28 12.31
C CYS A 87 -19.60 -1.05 11.94
N LEU A 88 -20.05 -0.26 10.96
CA LEU A 88 -19.38 0.95 10.55
C LEU A 88 -19.48 2.05 11.63
N GLU A 89 -20.64 2.21 12.26
CA GLU A 89 -20.87 3.18 13.33
C GLU A 89 -20.07 2.87 14.60
N GLU A 90 -19.91 1.59 14.93
CA GLU A 90 -19.12 1.13 16.09
C GLU A 90 -17.62 0.93 15.78
N GLY A 91 -17.17 1.26 14.56
CA GLY A 91 -15.77 1.17 14.17
C GLY A 91 -15.24 -0.26 13.94
N LEU A 92 -16.13 -1.23 13.74
CA LEU A 92 -15.83 -2.63 13.42
C LEU A 92 -15.54 -2.80 11.91
N LEU A 93 -14.55 -2.07 11.40
CA LEU A 93 -14.30 -1.91 9.96
C LEU A 93 -13.94 -3.20 9.21
N GLY A 94 -13.49 -4.24 9.91
CA GLY A 94 -13.21 -5.56 9.32
C GLY A 94 -14.49 -6.36 9.05
N GLN A 95 -15.49 -6.19 9.90
CA GLN A 95 -16.78 -6.87 9.82
C GLN A 95 -17.66 -6.28 8.72
N VAL A 96 -17.55 -4.96 8.47
CA VAL A 96 -18.33 -4.27 7.42
C VAL A 96 -18.17 -4.94 6.06
N GLU A 97 -16.94 -5.26 5.62
CA GLU A 97 -16.71 -5.90 4.32
C GLU A 97 -17.38 -7.26 4.19
N GLY A 98 -17.30 -8.06 5.27
CA GLY A 98 -17.92 -9.38 5.31
C GLY A 98 -19.44 -9.30 5.15
N GLU A 99 -20.09 -8.35 5.84
CA GLU A 99 -21.54 -8.19 5.74
C GLU A 99 -21.97 -7.56 4.41
N LEU A 100 -21.19 -6.64 3.82
CA LEU A 100 -21.45 -6.11 2.48
C LEU A 100 -21.38 -7.20 1.40
N ALA A 101 -20.37 -8.08 1.47
CA ALA A 101 -20.25 -9.21 0.54
C ALA A 101 -21.42 -10.20 0.69
N LEU A 102 -21.87 -10.47 1.93
CA LEU A 102 -23.04 -11.32 2.19
C LEU A 102 -24.33 -10.67 1.69
N ALA A 103 -24.49 -9.35 1.84
CA ALA A 103 -25.65 -8.63 1.33
C ALA A 103 -25.75 -8.70 -0.20
N GLU A 104 -24.64 -8.46 -0.91
CA GLU A 104 -24.60 -8.55 -2.38
C GLU A 104 -24.85 -9.98 -2.88
N ALA A 105 -24.36 -10.99 -2.17
CA ALA A 105 -24.63 -12.39 -2.48
C ALA A 105 -26.10 -12.79 -2.26
N ALA A 106 -26.75 -12.20 -1.26
CA ALA A 106 -28.15 -12.44 -0.94
C ALA A 106 -29.10 -11.76 -1.94
N ASP A 107 -28.80 -10.52 -2.33
CA ASP A 107 -29.54 -9.76 -3.34
C ASP A 107 -28.59 -8.88 -4.17
N PRO A 108 -28.30 -9.24 -5.44
CA PRO A 108 -27.52 -8.40 -6.34
C PRO A 108 -28.12 -7.00 -6.56
N GLY A 109 -29.43 -6.82 -6.31
CA GLY A 109 -30.14 -5.55 -6.39
C GLY A 109 -29.84 -4.57 -5.24
N ALA A 110 -29.21 -5.03 -4.15
CA ALA A 110 -28.80 -4.21 -3.01
C ALA A 110 -27.70 -3.18 -3.34
N GLY A 111 -27.14 -3.24 -4.55
CA GLY A 111 -25.98 -2.49 -5.03
C GLY A 111 -25.88 -1.03 -4.59
N PRO A 112 -26.91 -0.17 -4.74
CA PRO A 112 -26.78 1.26 -4.41
C PRO A 112 -26.46 1.51 -2.93
N ARG A 113 -27.16 0.84 -2.00
CA ARG A 113 -26.94 1.01 -0.56
C ARG A 113 -25.62 0.36 -0.12
N ALA A 114 -25.28 -0.80 -0.69
CA ALA A 114 -24.00 -1.45 -0.45
C ALA A 114 -22.82 -0.58 -0.91
N GLN A 115 -22.93 0.07 -2.08
CA GLN A 115 -21.93 1.00 -2.62
C GLN A 115 -21.77 2.24 -1.73
N GLU A 116 -22.87 2.81 -1.22
CA GLU A 116 -22.83 3.93 -0.28
C GLU A 116 -22.06 3.55 0.99
N LEU A 117 -22.39 2.40 1.61
CA LEU A 117 -21.70 1.90 2.80
C LEU A 117 -20.23 1.57 2.52
N ALA A 118 -19.91 1.01 1.35
CA ALA A 118 -18.52 0.77 0.92
C ALA A 118 -17.73 2.09 0.78
N GLY A 119 -18.36 3.14 0.27
CA GLY A 119 -17.79 4.49 0.22
C GLY A 119 -17.49 5.03 1.62
N ARG A 120 -18.46 4.96 2.54
CA ARG A 120 -18.27 5.37 3.95
C ARG A 120 -17.19 4.54 4.66
N LEU A 121 -17.12 3.24 4.39
CA LEU A 121 -16.06 2.36 4.91
C LEU A 121 -14.67 2.80 4.43
N ARG A 122 -14.52 3.13 3.14
CA ARG A 122 -13.26 3.63 2.59
C ARG A 122 -12.82 4.92 3.28
N GLU A 123 -13.75 5.86 3.46
CA GLU A 123 -13.50 7.10 4.21
C GLU A 123 -13.08 6.82 5.67
N ALA A 124 -13.78 5.92 6.37
CA ALA A 124 -13.45 5.57 7.75
C ALA A 124 -12.04 4.95 7.88
N ARG A 125 -11.65 4.08 6.95
CA ARG A 125 -10.30 3.48 6.91
C ARG A 125 -9.22 4.50 6.64
N ALA A 126 -9.44 5.36 5.63
CA ALA A 126 -8.51 6.43 5.30
C ALA A 126 -8.35 7.40 6.49
N ALA A 127 -9.44 7.78 7.15
CA ALA A 127 -9.38 8.60 8.36
C ALA A 127 -8.60 7.93 9.50
N ALA A 128 -8.75 6.62 9.70
CA ALA A 128 -7.99 5.87 10.70
C ALA A 128 -6.48 5.81 10.38
N ILE A 129 -6.10 5.61 9.11
CA ILE A 129 -4.69 5.65 8.69
C ILE A 129 -4.09 7.05 8.90
N LEU A 130 -4.81 8.10 8.48
CA LEU A 130 -4.38 9.49 8.70
C LEU A 130 -4.22 9.81 10.19
N GLY A 131 -5.16 9.35 11.03
CA GLY A 131 -5.06 9.48 12.48
C GLY A 131 -3.79 8.84 13.05
N ARG A 132 -3.43 7.62 12.59
CA ARG A 132 -2.18 6.97 12.97
C ARG A 132 -0.94 7.72 12.46
N ALA A 133 -0.98 8.26 11.24
CA ALA A 133 0.12 9.05 10.69
C ALA A 133 0.36 10.32 11.52
N ARG A 134 -0.70 11.05 11.87
CA ARG A 134 -0.65 12.22 12.76
C ARG A 134 -0.10 11.88 14.14
N GLN A 135 -0.50 10.73 14.72
CA GLN A 135 0.05 10.25 15.99
C GLN A 135 1.54 9.88 15.89
N ALA A 136 1.98 9.23 14.81
CA ALA A 136 3.39 8.92 14.58
C ALA A 136 4.23 10.20 14.48
N ARG A 137 3.76 11.17 13.68
CA ARG A 137 4.37 12.50 13.56
C ARG A 137 4.47 13.20 14.93
N ALA A 138 3.40 13.18 15.73
CA ALA A 138 3.38 13.79 17.06
C ALA A 138 4.38 13.16 18.04
N ARG A 139 4.76 11.88 17.84
CA ARG A 139 5.81 11.19 18.60
C ARG A 139 7.23 11.43 18.04
N GLY A 140 7.37 12.19 16.96
CA GLY A 140 8.63 12.38 16.24
C GLY A 140 9.03 11.21 15.35
N ASP A 141 8.15 10.22 15.15
CA ASP A 141 8.39 9.08 14.26
C ASP A 141 8.02 9.47 12.82
N LEU A 142 8.88 10.30 12.21
CA LEU A 142 8.62 10.89 10.90
C LEU A 142 8.65 9.86 9.76
N GLU A 143 9.44 8.79 9.90
CA GLU A 143 9.50 7.72 8.89
C GLU A 143 8.22 6.89 8.87
N GLU A 144 7.68 6.52 10.03
CA GLU A 144 6.39 5.82 10.11
C GLU A 144 5.23 6.72 9.65
N ALA A 145 5.24 8.01 10.03
CA ALA A 145 4.27 8.98 9.55
C ALA A 145 4.27 9.07 8.02
N LEU A 146 5.46 9.17 7.43
CA LEU A 146 5.64 9.20 5.97
C LEU A 146 5.17 7.90 5.31
N ARG A 147 5.46 6.75 5.90
CA ARG A 147 5.00 5.44 5.40
C ARG A 147 3.47 5.35 5.36
N LEU A 148 2.81 5.74 6.45
CA LEU A 148 1.34 5.72 6.58
C LEU A 148 0.65 6.70 5.63
N VAL A 149 1.20 7.90 5.45
CA VAL A 149 0.67 8.86 4.47
C VAL A 149 0.77 8.31 3.05
N LYS A 150 1.89 7.67 2.70
CA LYS A 150 2.04 7.02 1.38
C LYS A 150 1.04 5.89 1.17
N GLU A 151 0.88 5.01 2.15
CA GLU A 151 -0.12 3.93 2.13
C GLU A 151 -1.52 4.50 1.83
N LEU A 152 -1.90 5.56 2.56
CA LEU A 152 -3.20 6.21 2.38
C LEU A 152 -3.36 6.89 1.01
N LEU A 153 -2.34 7.57 0.49
CA LEU A 153 -2.40 8.21 -0.84
C LEU A 153 -2.42 7.19 -1.98
N VAL A 154 -1.93 5.98 -1.76
CA VAL A 154 -1.96 4.91 -2.77
C VAL A 154 -3.30 4.15 -2.73
N ASP A 155 -3.77 3.78 -1.55
CA ASP A 155 -4.92 2.89 -1.41
C ASP A 155 -6.27 3.64 -1.29
N HIS A 156 -6.22 4.94 -0.98
CA HIS A 156 -7.41 5.76 -0.67
C HIS A 156 -7.38 7.16 -1.29
N ASP A 157 -6.71 7.34 -2.44
CA ASP A 157 -6.50 8.60 -3.17
C ASP A 157 -7.74 9.49 -3.38
N THR A 158 -8.93 8.89 -3.47
CA THR A 158 -10.21 9.57 -3.71
C THR A 158 -10.92 10.04 -2.45
N THR A 159 -10.39 9.74 -1.26
CA THR A 159 -11.04 10.08 0.02
C THR A 159 -10.72 11.50 0.48
N ARG A 160 -11.57 12.06 1.35
CA ARG A 160 -11.26 13.33 2.01
C ARG A 160 -9.96 13.25 2.81
N ALA A 161 -9.72 12.14 3.50
CA ALA A 161 -8.50 11.93 4.28
C ALA A 161 -7.24 11.91 3.40
N ALA A 162 -7.31 11.43 2.14
CA ALA A 162 -6.21 11.55 1.18
C ALA A 162 -5.90 12.98 0.79
N ALA A 163 -6.91 13.81 0.55
CA ALA A 163 -6.67 15.23 0.30
C ALA A 163 -6.00 15.93 1.50
N GLU A 164 -6.40 15.58 2.73
CA GLU A 164 -5.73 16.10 3.95
C GLU A 164 -4.30 15.57 4.10
N ALA A 165 -4.07 14.29 3.80
CA ALA A 165 -2.74 13.68 3.90
C ALA A 165 -1.74 14.22 2.86
N ASP A 166 -2.19 14.55 1.64
CA ASP A 166 -1.33 15.17 0.63
C ASP A 166 -0.82 16.54 1.09
N ALA A 167 -1.65 17.30 1.81
CA ALA A 167 -1.23 18.57 2.41
C ALA A 167 -0.20 18.36 3.54
N GLU A 168 -0.32 17.29 4.33
CA GLU A 168 0.63 16.98 5.41
C GLU A 168 1.93 16.34 4.91
N LEU A 169 1.94 15.74 3.73
CA LEU A 169 3.10 15.06 3.16
C LEU A 169 4.33 15.98 3.07
N ASP A 170 4.14 17.20 2.55
CA ASP A 170 5.23 18.17 2.38
C ASP A 170 5.85 18.57 3.73
N GLU A 171 5.02 18.69 4.77
CA GLU A 171 5.48 19.02 6.12
C GLU A 171 6.30 17.88 6.73
N ILE A 172 5.86 16.63 6.55
CA ILE A 172 6.56 15.44 7.04
C ILE A 172 7.91 15.28 6.34
N VAL A 173 7.94 15.41 5.01
CA VAL A 173 9.18 15.30 4.21
C VAL A 173 10.17 16.38 4.62
N SER A 174 9.72 17.64 4.73
CA SER A 174 10.58 18.76 5.15
C SER A 174 11.18 18.54 6.55
N ALA A 175 10.36 18.04 7.48
CA ALA A 175 10.83 17.74 8.83
C ALA A 175 11.87 16.60 8.85
N LEU A 176 11.66 15.56 8.04
CA LEU A 176 12.57 14.43 7.93
C LEU A 176 13.92 14.84 7.31
N GLU A 177 13.90 15.69 6.27
CA GLU A 177 15.11 16.24 5.67
C GLU A 177 15.89 17.12 6.66
N GLU A 178 15.19 17.94 7.45
CA GLU A 178 15.82 18.76 8.49
C GLU A 178 16.45 17.90 9.58
N GLU A 179 15.78 16.82 10.01
CA GLU A 179 16.33 15.87 10.98
C GLU A 179 17.58 15.17 10.44
N ARG A 180 17.54 14.68 9.20
CA ARG A 180 18.70 14.07 8.53
C ARG A 180 19.86 15.05 8.38
N ARG A 181 19.59 16.31 8.05
CA ARG A 181 20.60 17.37 8.00
C ARG A 181 21.22 17.60 9.39
N LYS A 182 20.41 17.73 10.43
CA LYS A 182 20.88 17.90 11.81
C LYS A 182 21.70 16.69 12.27
N GLU A 183 21.30 15.48 11.90
CA GLU A 183 22.06 14.27 12.22
C GLU A 183 23.40 14.25 11.48
N ALA A 184 23.44 14.63 10.20
CA ALA A 184 24.68 14.77 9.44
C ALA A 184 25.62 15.82 10.06
N GLU A 185 25.09 16.98 10.46
CA GLU A 185 25.86 18.03 11.16
C GLU A 185 26.37 17.55 12.53
N ARG A 186 25.56 16.81 13.29
CA ARG A 186 25.98 16.18 14.55
C ARG A 186 27.09 15.16 14.31
N ARG A 187 26.99 14.35 13.26
CA ARG A 187 28.04 13.39 12.87
C ARG A 187 29.33 14.11 12.48
N LEU A 188 29.25 15.25 11.78
CA LEU A 188 30.44 16.05 11.44
C LEU A 188 31.09 16.71 12.66
N THR A 189 30.29 17.28 13.57
CA THR A 189 30.78 17.93 14.79
C THR A 189 31.29 16.94 15.83
N GLN A 190 30.58 15.82 16.05
CA GLN A 190 31.03 14.75 16.94
C GLN A 190 32.20 13.97 16.33
N GLY A 191 32.24 13.81 15.00
CA GLY A 191 33.36 13.21 14.26
C GLY A 191 34.63 14.06 14.19
N GLN A 192 34.57 15.35 14.55
CA GLN A 192 35.76 16.20 14.73
C GLN A 192 36.31 16.18 16.16
N GLY A 193 35.55 15.71 17.15
CA GLY A 193 36.02 15.48 18.53
C GLY A 193 36.34 14.02 18.84
N GLY A 194 35.68 13.09 18.15
CA GLY A 194 36.04 11.67 18.10
C GLY A 194 37.14 11.47 17.09
N GLN A 195 38.38 11.78 17.46
CA GLN A 195 39.52 11.02 16.95
C GLN A 195 39.07 9.55 16.96
N PRO A 196 39.00 8.85 15.80
CA PRO A 196 38.47 7.50 15.75
C PRO A 196 39.17 6.72 16.85
N GLY A 197 38.40 6.38 17.89
CA GLY A 197 38.93 5.74 19.08
C GLY A 197 39.57 4.45 18.60
N ALA A 198 40.90 4.48 18.52
CA ALA A 198 41.89 3.62 19.14
C ALA A 198 41.37 2.48 20.05
N GLY A 199 40.26 1.84 19.70
CA GLY A 199 39.85 0.54 20.16
C GLY A 199 40.61 -0.48 19.33
N GLN A 200 41.87 -0.70 19.68
CA GLN A 200 42.67 -1.85 19.27
C GLN A 200 42.60 -2.22 17.78
N ALA A 201 42.90 -1.27 16.89
CA ALA A 201 43.84 -1.63 15.86
C ALA A 201 45.17 -1.88 16.58
N GLY A 202 45.73 -3.09 16.45
CA GLY A 202 47.18 -3.22 16.50
C GLY A 202 47.80 -2.10 15.66
N PRO A 203 49.01 -1.62 16.01
CA PRO A 203 49.64 -0.47 15.37
C PRO A 203 49.65 -0.65 13.85
N GLY A 204 48.71 0.02 13.16
CA GLY A 204 48.35 -0.32 11.79
C GLY A 204 47.25 0.58 11.24
N GLY A 205 47.22 1.86 11.64
CA GLY A 205 46.51 2.92 10.93
C GLY A 205 47.17 3.24 9.60
N GLY A 206 47.36 2.22 8.76
CA GLY A 206 47.75 2.40 7.38
C GLY A 206 46.63 3.15 6.70
N GLN A 207 46.96 4.28 6.07
CA GLN A 207 46.18 4.76 4.93
C GLN A 207 45.81 3.52 4.09
N PRO A 208 44.54 3.33 3.68
CA PRO A 208 44.17 2.22 2.82
C PRO A 208 45.21 2.16 1.71
N ALA A 209 45.85 1.00 1.59
CA ALA A 209 47.01 0.87 0.72
C ALA A 209 46.62 1.44 -0.64
N PRO A 210 47.44 2.34 -1.22
CA PRO A 210 47.09 2.97 -2.49
C PRO A 210 46.72 1.87 -3.48
N LEU A 211 45.60 2.06 -4.19
CA LEU A 211 45.16 1.09 -5.19
C LEU A 211 46.34 0.73 -6.09
N ASP A 212 46.53 -0.56 -6.30
CA ASP A 212 47.47 -1.03 -7.29
C ASP A 212 47.11 -0.46 -8.67
N ASP A 213 48.12 -0.23 -9.51
CA ASP A 213 47.95 0.43 -10.80
C ASP A 213 47.02 -0.35 -11.75
N ALA A 214 46.88 -1.67 -11.58
CA ALA A 214 45.99 -2.46 -12.43
C ALA A 214 44.52 -2.24 -12.05
N THR A 215 44.21 -2.24 -10.76
CA THR A 215 42.87 -1.94 -10.22
C THR A 215 42.48 -0.50 -10.53
N ARG A 216 43.40 0.46 -10.37
CA ARG A 216 43.17 1.87 -10.74
C ARG A 216 42.82 2.04 -12.22
N ARG A 217 43.64 1.48 -13.12
CA ARG A 217 43.36 1.52 -14.57
C ARG A 217 42.04 0.84 -14.94
N LYS A 218 41.63 -0.19 -14.20
CA LYS A 218 40.34 -0.85 -14.40
C LYS A 218 39.19 0.07 -13.95
N ALA A 219 39.29 0.66 -12.76
CA ALA A 219 38.34 1.62 -12.22
C ALA A 219 38.17 2.84 -13.13
N ASP A 220 39.27 3.41 -13.64
CA ASP A 220 39.24 4.53 -14.60
C ASP A 220 38.46 4.18 -15.87
N ARG A 221 38.67 2.98 -16.45
CA ARG A 221 37.92 2.54 -17.64
C ARG A 221 36.42 2.39 -17.37
N ILE A 222 36.06 1.88 -16.20
CA ILE A 222 34.65 1.70 -15.82
C ILE A 222 33.99 3.07 -15.62
N LEU A 223 34.66 3.99 -14.93
CA LEU A 223 34.16 5.34 -14.73
C LEU A 223 33.99 6.09 -16.07
N ALA A 224 34.99 6.01 -16.96
CA ALA A 224 34.90 6.60 -18.30
C ALA A 224 33.75 6.01 -19.13
N TYR A 225 33.52 4.70 -19.03
CA TYR A 225 32.39 4.04 -19.68
C TYR A 225 31.05 4.52 -19.10
N ALA A 226 30.92 4.64 -17.77
CA ALA A 226 29.73 5.19 -17.13
C ALA A 226 29.45 6.62 -17.60
N ASP A 227 30.47 7.47 -17.65
CA ASP A 227 30.37 8.85 -18.12
C ASP A 227 29.93 8.95 -19.58
N GLN A 228 30.48 8.10 -20.46
CA GLN A 228 30.02 7.99 -21.84
C GLN A 228 28.53 7.64 -21.91
N ARG A 229 28.07 6.64 -21.14
CA ARG A 229 26.66 6.21 -21.15
C ARG A 229 25.73 7.28 -20.60
N LEU A 230 26.14 8.04 -19.58
CA LEU A 230 25.36 9.17 -19.07
C LEU A 230 25.22 10.29 -20.11
N ALA A 231 26.28 10.57 -20.89
CA ALA A 231 26.22 11.53 -21.98
C ALA A 231 25.24 11.08 -23.07
N GLU A 232 25.35 9.84 -23.54
CA GLU A 232 24.44 9.24 -24.52
C GLU A 232 22.98 9.25 -24.03
N ALA A 233 22.75 8.93 -22.76
CA ALA A 233 21.42 8.92 -22.16
C ALA A 233 20.77 10.31 -22.16
N ARG A 234 21.53 11.35 -21.78
CA ARG A 234 21.06 12.74 -21.78
C ARG A 234 20.76 13.25 -23.18
N GLU A 235 21.58 12.89 -24.16
CA GLU A 235 21.33 13.24 -25.56
C GLU A 235 20.05 12.57 -26.09
N ALA A 236 19.90 11.26 -25.85
CA ALA A 236 18.70 10.53 -26.24
C ALA A 236 17.43 11.05 -25.55
N TYR A 237 17.52 11.42 -24.26
CA TYR A 237 16.40 12.02 -23.53
C TYR A 237 15.99 13.36 -24.12
N ARG A 238 16.95 14.24 -24.45
CA ARG A 238 16.66 15.51 -25.15
C ARG A 238 16.01 15.30 -26.51
N ALA A 239 16.47 14.30 -27.27
CA ALA A 239 15.84 13.94 -28.54
C ALA A 239 14.40 13.44 -28.34
N GLY A 240 14.11 12.76 -27.23
CA GLY A 240 12.75 12.34 -26.84
C GLY A 240 11.84 13.53 -26.58
N LEU A 241 12.30 14.50 -25.77
CA LEU A 241 11.57 15.74 -25.49
C LEU A 241 11.28 16.55 -26.76
N ASP A 242 12.27 16.65 -27.65
CA ASP A 242 12.15 17.38 -28.93
C ASP A 242 11.16 16.69 -29.90
N ALA A 243 11.20 15.36 -30.00
CA ALA A 243 10.24 14.60 -30.81
C ALA A 243 8.81 14.69 -30.25
N ASP A 244 8.65 14.61 -28.92
CA ASP A 244 7.37 14.78 -28.22
C ASP A 244 6.79 16.18 -28.43
N GLY A 245 7.64 17.22 -28.31
CA GLY A 245 7.25 18.61 -28.61
C GLY A 245 6.79 18.84 -30.06
N ARG A 246 7.25 18.00 -31.01
CA ARG A 246 6.78 17.98 -32.40
C ARG A 246 5.58 17.05 -32.64
N GLY A 247 5.15 16.28 -31.64
CA GLY A 247 4.10 15.26 -31.78
C GLY A 247 4.53 14.04 -32.60
N VAL A 248 5.83 13.80 -32.79
CA VAL A 248 6.35 12.64 -33.54
C VAL A 248 6.56 11.47 -32.58
N VAL A 249 5.45 10.85 -32.21
CA VAL A 249 5.34 9.81 -31.17
C VAL A 249 6.36 8.67 -31.34
N SER A 250 6.49 8.11 -32.54
CA SER A 250 7.42 6.99 -32.77
C SER A 250 8.91 7.35 -32.65
N GLU A 251 9.27 8.62 -32.89
CA GLU A 251 10.63 9.11 -32.65
C GLU A 251 10.88 9.32 -31.15
N GLY A 252 9.88 9.88 -30.46
CA GLY A 252 9.92 10.07 -29.00
C GLY A 252 10.10 8.76 -28.25
N ASP A 253 9.30 7.74 -28.59
CA ASP A 253 9.38 6.39 -28.01
C ASP A 253 10.80 5.80 -28.12
N ARG A 254 11.34 5.75 -29.34
CA ARG A 254 12.70 5.22 -29.58
C ARG A 254 13.78 6.04 -28.88
N ALA A 255 13.61 7.35 -28.77
CA ALA A 255 14.58 8.22 -28.12
C ALA A 255 14.57 8.02 -26.59
N TYR A 256 13.39 7.94 -25.97
CA TYR A 256 13.29 7.63 -24.54
C TYR A 256 13.77 6.22 -24.20
N GLU A 257 13.45 5.19 -25.01
CA GLU A 257 13.96 3.83 -24.79
C GLU A 257 15.49 3.76 -24.87
N ARG A 258 16.10 4.50 -25.81
CA ARG A 258 17.57 4.63 -25.87
C ARG A 258 18.12 5.32 -24.61
N ALA A 259 17.44 6.34 -24.10
CA ALA A 259 17.81 7.01 -22.86
C ALA A 259 17.77 6.04 -21.67
N VAL A 260 16.67 5.30 -21.50
CA VAL A 260 16.49 4.27 -20.46
C VAL A 260 17.63 3.25 -20.53
N ALA A 261 17.90 2.67 -21.70
CA ALA A 261 18.94 1.67 -21.87
C ALA A 261 20.34 2.21 -21.51
N ALA A 262 20.63 3.47 -21.87
CA ALA A 262 21.91 4.10 -21.55
C ALA A 262 22.04 4.43 -20.05
N PHE A 263 20.99 4.94 -19.40
CA PHE A 263 20.99 5.17 -17.95
C PHE A 263 21.18 3.87 -17.15
N LEU A 264 20.51 2.78 -17.54
CA LEU A 264 20.67 1.48 -16.88
C LEU A 264 22.11 0.95 -16.98
N ARG A 265 22.74 1.05 -18.15
CA ARG A 265 24.16 0.66 -18.34
C ARG A 265 25.12 1.52 -17.52
N ALA A 266 24.83 2.82 -17.39
CA ALA A 266 25.62 3.70 -16.52
C ALA A 266 25.50 3.29 -15.05
N LEU A 267 24.28 3.01 -14.57
CA LEU A 267 24.03 2.56 -13.19
C LEU A 267 24.70 1.20 -12.90
N GLU A 268 24.66 0.26 -13.84
CA GLU A 268 25.37 -1.02 -13.73
C GLU A 268 26.88 -0.81 -13.60
N ALA A 269 27.48 0.03 -14.45
CA ALA A 269 28.90 0.33 -14.39
C ALA A 269 29.32 1.01 -13.07
N LEU A 270 28.51 1.94 -12.57
CA LEU A 270 28.74 2.61 -11.29
C LEU A 270 28.61 1.64 -10.10
N GLY A 271 27.67 0.70 -10.15
CA GLY A 271 27.55 -0.37 -9.15
C GLY A 271 28.73 -1.35 -9.19
N PHE A 272 29.24 -1.67 -10.39
CA PHE A 272 30.47 -2.46 -10.50
C PHE A 272 31.68 -1.70 -9.96
N LEU A 273 31.77 -0.38 -10.20
CA LEU A 273 32.85 0.46 -9.68
C LEU A 273 32.86 0.50 -8.14
N SER A 274 31.69 0.64 -7.50
CA SER A 274 31.60 0.66 -6.03
C SER A 274 31.95 -0.68 -5.37
N THR A 275 31.79 -1.79 -6.07
CA THR A 275 32.23 -3.11 -5.57
C THR A 275 33.70 -3.42 -5.86
N LEU A 276 34.30 -2.74 -6.85
CA LEU A 276 35.69 -2.95 -7.23
C LEU A 276 36.67 -2.27 -6.26
N THR A 277 36.29 -1.14 -5.67
CA THR A 277 37.20 -0.30 -4.89
C THR A 277 36.50 0.61 -3.89
N ASP A 278 37.10 0.73 -2.70
CA ASP A 278 36.72 1.70 -1.66
C ASP A 278 37.56 3.00 -1.72
N ASP A 279 38.28 3.24 -2.82
CA ASP A 279 39.03 4.49 -2.98
C ASP A 279 38.09 5.69 -2.91
N LYS A 280 38.45 6.66 -2.09
CA LYS A 280 37.64 7.86 -1.87
C LYS A 280 37.33 8.62 -3.16
N THR A 281 38.24 8.61 -4.13
CA THR A 281 38.05 9.30 -5.42
C THR A 281 36.91 8.67 -6.21
N TYR A 282 36.89 7.34 -6.33
CA TYR A 282 35.84 6.63 -7.06
C TYR A 282 34.53 6.60 -6.28
N ALA A 283 34.59 6.47 -4.94
CA ALA A 283 33.41 6.56 -4.09
C ALA A 283 32.67 7.89 -4.26
N ASN A 284 33.39 9.02 -4.21
CA ASN A 284 32.82 10.34 -4.46
C ASN A 284 32.22 10.46 -5.87
N ALA A 285 32.90 9.90 -6.88
CA ALA A 285 32.41 9.91 -8.26
C ALA A 285 31.09 9.11 -8.41
N VAL A 286 30.98 7.96 -7.74
CA VAL A 286 29.75 7.16 -7.69
C VAL A 286 28.63 7.88 -6.95
N GLU A 287 28.93 8.46 -5.79
CA GLU A 287 27.98 9.22 -4.96
C GLU A 287 27.38 10.40 -5.73
N GLU A 288 28.19 11.11 -6.53
CA GLU A 288 27.73 12.21 -7.38
C GLU A 288 26.85 11.72 -8.55
N ARG A 289 27.24 10.63 -9.21
CA ARG A 289 26.64 10.20 -10.49
C ARG A 289 25.39 9.37 -10.34
N VAL A 290 25.30 8.52 -9.32
CA VAL A 290 24.15 7.61 -9.14
C VAL A 290 22.83 8.36 -8.98
N PRO A 291 22.71 9.40 -8.13
CA PRO A 291 21.47 10.17 -8.02
C PRO A 291 21.06 10.84 -9.34
N ALA A 292 22.02 11.43 -10.06
CA ALA A 292 21.76 12.06 -11.36
C ALA A 292 21.30 11.05 -12.42
N ALA A 293 21.89 9.85 -12.43
CA ALA A 293 21.51 8.76 -13.33
C ALA A 293 20.11 8.21 -13.01
N ARG A 294 19.79 8.03 -11.72
CA ARG A 294 18.45 7.61 -11.25
C ARG A 294 17.39 8.63 -11.62
N LYS A 295 17.66 9.92 -11.41
CA LYS A 295 16.74 11.00 -11.81
C LYS A 295 16.49 10.99 -13.32
N GLY A 296 17.54 10.91 -14.13
CA GLY A 296 17.39 10.85 -15.59
C GLY A 296 16.62 9.60 -16.06
N LEU A 297 16.83 8.46 -15.41
CA LEU A 297 16.07 7.22 -15.68
C LEU A 297 14.59 7.37 -15.33
N PHE A 298 14.29 7.98 -14.18
CA PHE A 298 12.93 8.33 -13.76
C PHE A 298 12.25 9.22 -14.82
N ASP A 299 12.90 10.32 -15.19
CA ASP A 299 12.39 11.28 -16.17
C ASP A 299 12.11 10.61 -17.53
N ALA A 300 12.98 9.68 -17.97
CA ALA A 300 12.80 8.95 -19.22
C ALA A 300 11.62 7.95 -19.16
N PHE A 301 11.41 7.25 -18.05
CA PHE A 301 10.23 6.40 -17.87
C PHE A 301 8.94 7.21 -17.86
N LEU A 302 8.94 8.37 -17.20
CA LEU A 302 7.78 9.25 -17.18
C LEU A 302 7.46 9.80 -18.58
N GLY A 303 8.49 10.14 -19.37
CA GLY A 303 8.34 10.49 -20.79
C GLY A 303 7.66 9.39 -21.62
N LEU A 304 8.09 8.13 -21.48
CA LEU A 304 7.44 6.98 -22.13
C LEU A 304 5.98 6.79 -21.68
N ALA A 305 5.71 6.97 -20.38
CA ALA A 305 4.37 6.85 -19.83
C ALA A 305 3.41 7.88 -20.45
N TYR A 306 3.82 9.14 -20.56
CA TYR A 306 3.03 10.18 -21.22
C TYR A 306 2.77 9.87 -22.69
N LEU A 307 3.81 9.41 -23.40
CA LEU A 307 3.73 9.09 -24.82
C LEU A 307 2.74 7.95 -25.08
N HIS A 308 2.84 6.84 -24.36
CA HIS A 308 1.89 5.73 -24.48
C HIS A 308 0.48 6.09 -23.98
N SER A 309 0.36 6.97 -22.99
CA SER A 309 -0.93 7.51 -22.56
C SER A 309 -1.59 8.30 -23.69
N ALA A 310 -0.83 9.09 -24.45
CA ALA A 310 -1.35 9.84 -25.60
C ALA A 310 -1.82 8.91 -26.73
N GLU A 311 -1.12 7.79 -26.95
CA GLU A 311 -1.52 6.72 -27.89
C GLU A 311 -2.69 5.85 -27.38
N ARG A 312 -3.17 6.09 -26.16
CA ARG A 312 -4.17 5.26 -25.47
C ARG A 312 -3.72 3.80 -25.30
N ASN A 313 -2.41 3.57 -25.24
CA ASN A 313 -1.80 2.30 -24.89
C ASN A 313 -1.64 2.20 -23.36
N TRP A 314 -2.78 2.13 -22.67
CA TRP A 314 -2.86 2.21 -21.20
C TRP A 314 -2.02 1.16 -20.48
N LYS A 315 -1.94 -0.05 -21.04
CA LYS A 315 -1.15 -1.15 -20.48
C LYS A 315 0.33 -0.79 -20.42
N GLU A 316 0.88 -0.31 -21.54
CA GLU A 316 2.30 0.08 -21.58
C GLU A 316 2.52 1.35 -20.77
N ALA A 317 1.62 2.34 -20.83
CA ALA A 317 1.69 3.55 -20.03
C ALA A 317 1.77 3.25 -18.52
N SER A 318 0.87 2.40 -18.00
CA SER A 318 0.87 1.98 -16.58
C SER A 318 2.20 1.32 -16.20
N LYS A 319 2.69 0.39 -17.03
CA LYS A 319 3.97 -0.28 -16.79
C LYS A 319 5.13 0.72 -16.68
N ARG A 320 5.16 1.75 -17.52
CA ARG A 320 6.22 2.79 -17.47
C ARG A 320 6.10 3.68 -16.25
N VAL A 321 4.88 4.03 -15.83
CA VAL A 321 4.66 4.74 -14.55
C VAL A 321 5.13 3.91 -13.36
N ASP A 322 4.81 2.62 -13.32
CA ASP A 322 5.25 1.73 -12.23
C ASP A 322 6.78 1.63 -12.19
N GLN A 323 7.45 1.62 -13.35
CA GLN A 323 8.91 1.67 -13.44
C GLN A 323 9.50 2.99 -12.95
N ALA A 324 8.85 4.13 -13.20
CA ALA A 324 9.26 5.41 -12.63
C ALA A 324 9.07 5.43 -11.10
N LEU A 325 7.91 4.98 -10.61
CA LEU A 325 7.60 4.91 -9.17
C LEU A 325 8.49 3.91 -8.42
N ALA A 326 9.06 2.91 -9.09
CA ALA A 326 10.07 2.04 -8.49
C ALA A 326 11.39 2.78 -8.17
N ILE A 327 11.67 3.91 -8.83
CA ILE A 327 12.84 4.76 -8.59
C ILE A 327 12.50 5.83 -7.55
N ASP A 328 11.38 6.53 -7.72
CA ASP A 328 10.85 7.51 -6.77
C ASP A 328 9.36 7.21 -6.49
N PRO A 329 9.05 6.46 -5.42
CA PRO A 329 7.68 6.12 -5.05
C PRO A 329 6.83 7.33 -4.62
N THR A 330 7.45 8.51 -4.46
CA THR A 330 6.81 9.70 -3.89
C THR A 330 6.54 10.79 -4.89
N ASP A 331 6.96 10.61 -6.14
CA ASP A 331 6.78 11.63 -7.14
C ASP A 331 5.29 11.85 -7.44
N ARG A 332 4.80 13.05 -7.07
CA ARG A 332 3.40 13.45 -7.22
C ARG A 332 2.94 13.43 -8.68
N HIS A 333 3.83 13.70 -9.63
CA HIS A 333 3.46 13.70 -11.05
C HIS A 333 3.21 12.28 -11.56
N ALA A 334 4.08 11.33 -11.22
CA ALA A 334 3.94 9.93 -11.55
C ALA A 334 2.69 9.30 -10.89
N LEU A 335 2.42 9.61 -9.61
CA LEU A 335 1.21 9.14 -8.92
C LEU A 335 -0.07 9.65 -9.60
N LYS A 336 -0.15 10.95 -9.90
CA LYS A 336 -1.30 11.54 -10.63
C LYS A 336 -1.47 10.92 -12.02
N LEU A 337 -0.38 10.67 -12.73
CA LEU A 337 -0.44 10.02 -14.04
C LEU A 337 -0.94 8.58 -13.93
N ARG A 338 -0.52 7.83 -12.91
CA ARG A 338 -0.99 6.46 -12.63
C ARG A 338 -2.50 6.41 -12.38
N GLN A 339 -3.00 7.33 -11.55
CA GLN A 339 -4.42 7.46 -11.25
C GLN A 339 -5.22 7.70 -12.53
N ARG A 340 -4.82 8.71 -13.32
CA ARG A 340 -5.47 9.03 -14.60
C ARG A 340 -5.49 7.86 -15.58
N ILE A 341 -4.37 7.14 -15.73
CA ILE A 341 -4.31 5.96 -16.60
C ILE A 341 -5.28 4.87 -16.12
N SER A 342 -5.39 4.69 -14.80
CA SER A 342 -6.27 3.68 -14.19
C SER A 342 -7.75 4.02 -14.39
N GLU A 343 -8.15 5.28 -14.20
CA GLU A 343 -9.51 5.77 -14.47
C GLU A 343 -9.91 5.54 -15.94
N GLU A 344 -9.06 5.93 -16.88
CA GLU A 344 -9.28 5.75 -18.33
C GLU A 344 -9.36 4.27 -18.73
N TYR A 345 -8.53 3.43 -18.11
CA TYR A 345 -8.55 1.98 -18.34
C TYR A 345 -9.86 1.34 -17.86
N ILE A 346 -10.32 1.69 -16.65
CA ILE A 346 -11.58 1.20 -16.07
C ILE A 346 -12.76 1.62 -16.95
N HIS A 347 -12.87 2.91 -17.29
CA HIS A 347 -13.95 3.40 -18.14
C HIS A 347 -14.02 2.62 -19.46
N ARG A 348 -12.87 2.40 -20.13
CA ARG A 348 -12.85 1.67 -21.40
C ARG A 348 -13.21 0.19 -21.26
N SER A 349 -12.73 -0.47 -20.20
CA SER A 349 -13.04 -1.89 -19.95
C SER A 349 -14.54 -2.10 -19.67
N ALA A 350 -15.17 -1.18 -18.94
CA ALA A 350 -16.62 -1.18 -18.71
C ALA A 350 -17.41 -0.99 -20.02
N TYR A 351 -16.98 -0.06 -20.89
CA TYR A 351 -17.60 0.11 -22.21
C TYR A 351 -17.44 -1.11 -23.12
N GLN A 352 -16.26 -1.74 -23.12
CA GLN A 352 -16.04 -2.95 -23.92
C GLN A 352 -16.82 -4.16 -23.40
N GLY A 353 -17.06 -4.25 -22.08
CA GLY A 353 -17.93 -5.28 -21.50
C GLY A 353 -19.42 -5.05 -21.83
N ALA A 354 -19.88 -3.80 -21.81
CA ALA A 354 -21.29 -3.46 -22.04
C ALA A 354 -21.74 -3.57 -23.52
N PHE A 355 -20.80 -3.46 -24.47
CA PHE A 355 -21.10 -3.47 -25.92
C PHE A 355 -20.29 -4.52 -26.71
N GLY A 356 -19.58 -5.42 -26.00
CA GLY A 356 -18.64 -6.39 -26.57
C GLY A 356 -19.26 -7.63 -27.20
N GLU A 357 -20.53 -7.93 -26.91
CA GLU A 357 -21.29 -8.86 -27.73
C GLU A 357 -21.82 -8.11 -28.94
N ARG A 358 -20.99 -8.03 -30.00
CA ARG A 358 -21.54 -7.80 -31.34
C ARG A 358 -22.58 -8.90 -31.55
N PRO A 359 -23.88 -8.59 -31.70
CA PRO A 359 -24.86 -9.63 -32.01
C PRO A 359 -24.37 -10.38 -33.25
N PRO A 360 -24.48 -11.72 -33.29
CA PRO A 360 -24.08 -12.48 -34.46
C PRO A 360 -24.77 -11.85 -35.67
N GLY A 361 -23.95 -11.34 -36.60
CA GLY A 361 -24.48 -10.76 -37.83
C GLY A 361 -25.36 -11.80 -38.52
N PRO A 362 -26.45 -11.39 -39.21
CA PRO A 362 -27.30 -12.33 -39.89
C PRO A 362 -26.46 -13.15 -40.87
N ASN A 363 -26.42 -14.46 -40.66
CA ASN A 363 -25.80 -15.41 -41.59
C ASN A 363 -26.35 -15.13 -42.99
N LYS A 364 -25.46 -14.84 -43.94
CA LYS A 364 -25.77 -14.84 -45.37
C LYS A 364 -25.44 -16.19 -45.96
#